data_AF-A0A2N5DP19-F1
#
_entry.id   AF-A0A2N5DP19-F1
#
_cell.length_a   1.000
_cell.length_b   1.000
_cell.length_c   1.000
_cell.angle_alpha   90.00
_cell.angle_beta   90.00
_cell.angle_gamma   90.00
#
_symmetry.space_group_name_H-M   'P 1'
#
loop_
_entity.id
_entity.type
_entity.pdbx_description
1 polymer ?
#
loop_
_entity_poly.entity_id
_entity_poly.type
_entity_poly.pdbx_seq_one_letter_code
_entity_poly.pdbx_strand_id
1 'polypeptide(L)'
;MIITLTSKAWYDAKDQTLFALPMLEDALQPALGADYGGLAAFHAVLVAMEPDEAGNAPHRKTFEKVGRFPGTDLRFLSVSVGFSSEEIVKMTGTEVARVFAIRLKERLADRPARLPKAFDYPRFHADISQALDAFIASAGACGDPGSPFPCPRDDNGITAG
;
A
#
# COMPACT_ATOMS: atom_id res chain seq x y z
N MET A 1 -4.35 -16.11 2.31
CA MET A 1 -3.85 -14.95 3.08
C MET A 1 -4.74 -13.74 2.77
N ILE A 2 -4.86 -12.77 3.66
CA ILE A 2 -5.62 -11.51 3.44
C ILE A 2 -4.62 -10.34 3.36
N ILE A 3 -4.82 -9.40 2.42
CA ILE A 3 -4.14 -8.10 2.45
C ILE A 3 -5.06 -7.10 3.12
N THR A 4 -4.50 -6.21 3.92
CA THR A 4 -5.24 -5.07 4.48
C THR A 4 -4.37 -3.84 4.39
N LEU A 5 -4.87 -2.81 3.73
CA LEU A 5 -4.22 -1.51 3.66
C LEU A 5 -4.91 -0.54 4.61
N THR A 6 -4.14 0.20 5.39
CA THR A 6 -4.69 1.19 6.33
C THR A 6 -3.79 2.42 6.41
N SER A 7 -4.31 3.52 6.97
CA SER A 7 -3.55 4.75 7.14
C SER A 7 -3.62 5.31 8.55
N LYS A 8 -2.55 6.03 8.90
CA LYS A 8 -2.49 6.99 10.00
C LYS A 8 -2.02 8.31 9.41
N ALA A 9 -2.97 9.20 9.18
CA ALA A 9 -2.73 10.47 8.53
C ALA A 9 -3.28 11.64 9.37
N TRP A 10 -2.65 12.81 9.23
CA TRP A 10 -3.21 14.10 9.65
C TRP A 10 -4.61 14.32 9.06
N TYR A 11 -5.42 15.12 9.75
CA TYR A 11 -6.81 15.38 9.34
C TYR A 11 -6.91 15.80 7.87
N ASP A 12 -6.03 16.69 7.42
CA ASP A 12 -6.04 17.22 6.06
C ASP A 12 -5.59 16.21 5.00
N ALA A 13 -4.82 15.19 5.39
CA ALA A 13 -4.36 14.12 4.50
C ALA A 13 -5.31 12.91 4.49
N LYS A 14 -6.29 12.84 5.40
CA LYS A 14 -7.15 11.65 5.55
C LYS A 14 -7.94 11.34 4.30
N ASP A 15 -8.57 12.34 3.68
CA ASP A 15 -9.47 12.12 2.54
C ASP A 15 -8.75 11.45 1.38
N GLN A 16 -7.54 11.90 1.06
CA GLN A 16 -6.72 11.31 -0.02
C GLN A 16 -6.29 9.88 0.33
N THR A 17 -5.92 9.62 1.59
CA THR A 17 -5.57 8.24 2.01
C THR A 17 -6.78 7.31 2.03
N LEU A 18 -7.96 7.79 2.42
CA LEU A 18 -9.18 6.99 2.45
C LEU A 18 -9.61 6.54 1.04
N PHE A 19 -9.37 7.39 0.03
CA PHE A 19 -9.59 7.03 -1.36
C PHE A 19 -8.51 6.10 -1.92
N ALA A 20 -7.24 6.33 -1.57
CA ALA A 20 -6.11 5.58 -2.11
C ALA A 20 -6.08 4.09 -1.68
N LEU A 21 -6.46 3.81 -0.43
CA LEU A 21 -6.29 2.47 0.15
C LEU A 21 -7.16 1.40 -0.52
N PRO A 22 -8.48 1.59 -0.72
CA PRO A 22 -9.30 0.57 -1.38
C PRO A 22 -8.84 0.25 -2.79
N MET A 23 -8.44 1.27 -3.56
CA MET A 23 -7.94 1.08 -4.93
C MET A 23 -6.70 0.19 -4.99
N LEU A 24 -5.75 0.42 -4.08
CA LEU A 24 -4.53 -0.37 -4.02
C LEU A 24 -4.80 -1.77 -3.43
N GLU A 25 -5.73 -1.89 -2.47
CA GLU A 25 -6.10 -3.17 -1.88
C GLU A 25 -6.75 -4.09 -2.94
N ASP A 26 -7.70 -3.56 -3.71
CA ASP A 26 -8.36 -4.27 -4.80
C ASP A 26 -7.36 -4.73 -5.88
N ALA A 27 -6.32 -3.93 -6.16
CA ALA A 27 -5.29 -4.28 -7.12
C ALA A 27 -4.33 -5.37 -6.61
N LEU A 28 -4.07 -5.42 -5.30
CA LEU A 28 -3.12 -6.36 -4.71
C LEU A 28 -3.79 -7.68 -4.28
N GLN A 29 -5.08 -7.66 -3.97
CA GLN A 29 -5.80 -8.84 -3.49
C GLN A 29 -5.70 -10.06 -4.46
N PRO A 30 -5.73 -9.90 -5.80
CA PRO A 30 -5.55 -11.00 -6.75
C PRO A 30 -4.13 -11.58 -6.79
N ALA A 31 -3.13 -10.83 -6.31
CA ALA A 31 -1.74 -11.27 -6.29
C ALA A 31 -1.49 -12.43 -5.31
N LEU A 32 -2.42 -12.65 -4.38
CA LEU A 32 -2.27 -13.64 -3.33
C LEU A 32 -2.43 -15.06 -3.88
N GLY A 33 -1.33 -15.80 -3.86
CA GLY A 33 -1.31 -17.25 -4.01
C GLY A 33 -1.99 -17.99 -2.84
N ALA A 34 -2.21 -19.28 -3.03
CA ALA A 34 -3.01 -20.11 -2.10
C ALA A 34 -2.37 -20.33 -0.72
N ASP A 35 -1.04 -20.38 -0.61
CA ASP A 35 -0.34 -20.48 0.68
C ASP A 35 1.13 -20.05 0.56
N TYR A 36 1.56 -19.12 1.42
CA TYR A 36 2.95 -18.69 1.57
C TYR A 36 3.60 -19.26 2.84
N GLY A 37 2.84 -19.99 3.66
CA GLY A 37 3.29 -20.63 4.90
C GLY A 37 3.29 -19.68 6.11
N GLY A 38 2.47 -20.00 7.11
CA GLY A 38 2.61 -19.43 8.47
C GLY A 38 2.26 -17.94 8.64
N LEU A 39 1.72 -17.28 7.61
CA LEU A 39 1.07 -15.96 7.70
C LEU A 39 -0.37 -16.04 7.21
N ALA A 40 -1.29 -15.52 8.02
CA ALA A 40 -2.70 -15.40 7.68
C ALA A 40 -3.02 -14.06 6.99
N ALA A 41 -2.28 -13.00 7.33
CA ALA A 41 -2.51 -11.66 6.80
C ALA A 41 -1.22 -10.86 6.56
N PHE A 42 -1.28 -9.96 5.59
CA PHE A 42 -0.30 -8.92 5.33
C PHE A 42 -0.98 -7.54 5.49
N HIS A 43 -0.46 -6.71 6.37
CA HIS A 43 -0.94 -5.36 6.60
C HIS A 43 0.10 -4.35 6.14
N ALA A 44 -0.27 -3.41 5.28
CA ALA A 44 0.57 -2.26 4.98
C ALA A 44 -0.08 -0.99 5.53
N VAL A 45 0.70 -0.20 6.26
CA VAL A 45 0.23 1.01 6.94
C VAL A 45 0.90 2.24 6.35
N LEU A 46 0.12 3.11 5.71
CA LEU A 46 0.59 4.44 5.33
C LEU A 46 0.62 5.33 6.57
N VAL A 47 1.76 5.97 6.85
CA VAL A 47 1.95 6.86 8.00
C VAL A 47 2.36 8.25 7.52
N ALA A 48 1.48 9.23 7.76
CA ALA A 48 1.63 10.63 7.40
C ALA A 48 1.13 11.51 8.57
N MET A 49 1.78 11.34 9.71
CA MET A 49 1.53 11.97 11.01
C MET A 49 2.43 13.17 11.31
N GLU A 50 3.38 13.53 10.45
CA GLU A 50 4.21 14.73 10.60
C GLU A 50 4.41 15.41 9.23
N PRO A 51 4.68 16.73 9.20
CA PRO A 51 4.92 17.48 7.96
C PRO A 51 6.06 16.91 7.12
N ASP A 52 7.09 16.36 7.75
CA ASP A 52 8.24 15.75 7.08
C ASP A 52 8.34 14.24 7.35
N GLU A 53 8.99 13.52 6.44
CA GLU A 53 9.10 12.06 6.55
C GLU A 53 9.96 11.60 7.74
N ALA A 54 10.97 12.38 8.15
CA ALA A 54 11.82 12.01 9.27
C ALA A 54 11.04 12.04 10.60
N GLY A 55 10.18 13.05 10.78
CA GLY A 55 9.23 13.17 11.88
C GLY A 55 8.27 11.99 11.95
N ASN A 56 7.98 11.31 10.83
CA ASN A 56 7.12 10.13 10.80
C ASN A 56 7.78 8.84 11.31
N ALA A 57 9.10 8.79 11.44
CA ALA A 57 9.83 7.58 11.82
C ALA A 57 9.39 6.96 13.16
N PRO A 58 9.16 7.72 14.26
CA PRO A 58 8.67 7.18 15.52
C PRO A 58 7.29 6.53 15.39
N HIS A 59 6.40 7.08 14.56
CA HIS A 59 5.05 6.57 14.35
C HIS A 59 5.05 5.26 13.56
N ARG A 60 5.91 5.15 12.54
CA ARG A 60 6.07 3.94 11.72
C ARG A 60 6.44 2.70 12.51
N LYS A 61 7.37 2.86 13.47
CA LYS A 61 7.95 1.76 14.24
C LYS A 61 6.91 0.86 14.92
N THR A 62 5.79 1.44 15.36
CA THR A 62 4.72 0.69 16.06
C THR A 62 3.98 -0.32 15.17
N PHE A 63 4.04 -0.10 13.85
CA PHE A 63 3.39 -0.90 12.81
C PHE A 63 4.36 -1.88 12.14
N GLU A 64 5.68 -1.74 12.31
CA GLU A 64 6.65 -2.67 11.75
C GLU A 64 6.82 -3.89 12.67
N LYS A 65 6.04 -4.95 12.41
CA LYS A 65 6.09 -6.17 13.24
C LYS A 65 5.50 -7.39 12.56
N VAL A 66 5.90 -8.56 13.05
CA VAL A 66 5.14 -9.80 12.91
C VAL A 66 4.40 -10.06 14.22
N GLY A 67 3.08 -10.12 14.14
CA GLY A 67 2.20 -10.30 15.30
C GLY A 67 1.35 -11.57 15.21
N ARG A 68 0.47 -11.73 16.21
CA ARG A 68 -0.57 -12.78 16.26
C ARG A 68 -1.92 -12.13 16.49
N PHE A 69 -2.97 -12.67 15.89
CA PHE A 69 -4.32 -12.21 16.18
C PHE A 69 -4.74 -12.69 17.59
N PRO A 70 -5.31 -11.82 18.44
CA PRO A 70 -5.72 -12.18 19.79
C PRO A 70 -6.60 -13.44 19.82
N GLY A 71 -6.26 -14.39 20.69
CA GLY A 71 -7.02 -15.64 20.82
C GLY A 71 -6.82 -16.65 19.68
N THR A 72 -5.85 -16.44 18.78
CA THR A 72 -5.56 -17.37 17.68
C THR A 72 -4.06 -17.62 17.51
N ASP A 73 -3.70 -18.69 16.79
CA ASP A 73 -2.33 -18.94 16.32
C ASP A 73 -2.01 -18.28 14.97
N LEU A 74 -2.98 -17.56 14.39
CA LEU A 74 -2.82 -16.89 13.11
C LEU A 74 -1.86 -15.70 13.27
N ARG A 75 -0.86 -15.65 12.39
CA ARG A 75 0.15 -14.58 12.38
C ARG A 75 -0.13 -13.58 11.27
N PHE A 76 0.27 -12.34 11.49
CA PHE A 76 0.26 -11.30 10.45
C PHE A 76 1.64 -10.65 10.33
N LEU A 77 1.97 -10.23 9.12
CA LEU A 77 3.10 -9.33 8.85
C LEU A 77 2.53 -7.93 8.66
N SER A 78 3.03 -6.97 9.42
CA SER A 78 2.68 -5.56 9.29
C SER A 78 3.92 -4.77 8.92
N VAL A 79 3.83 -3.99 7.84
CA VAL A 79 4.87 -3.06 7.39
C VAL A 79 4.29 -1.66 7.33
N SER A 80 5.13 -0.64 7.54
CA SER A 80 4.69 0.75 7.42
C SER A 80 5.55 1.51 6.43
N VAL A 81 4.91 2.47 5.77
CA VAL A 81 5.53 3.36 4.79
C VAL A 81 5.29 4.79 5.24
N GLY A 82 6.33 5.59 5.21
CA GLY A 82 6.31 6.96 5.72
C GLY A 82 6.10 7.95 4.59
N PHE A 83 5.37 9.02 4.90
CA PHE A 83 5.05 10.09 3.98
C PHE A 83 5.06 11.43 4.70
N SER A 84 5.51 12.47 4.01
CA SER A 84 5.21 13.85 4.41
C SER A 84 3.70 14.09 4.33
N SER A 85 3.09 14.59 5.40
CA SER A 85 1.67 14.97 5.36
C SER A 85 1.43 16.15 4.40
N GLU A 86 2.36 17.11 4.33
CA GLU A 86 2.28 18.25 3.41
C GLU A 86 2.34 17.84 1.93
N GLU A 87 3.11 16.79 1.62
CA GLU A 87 3.18 16.20 0.28
C GLU A 87 1.83 15.56 -0.09
N ILE A 88 1.26 14.74 0.81
CA ILE A 88 -0.01 14.04 0.56
C ILE A 88 -1.17 15.00 0.35
N VAL A 89 -1.26 16.10 1.11
CA VAL A 89 -2.37 17.07 0.98
C VAL A 89 -2.42 17.69 -0.42
N LYS A 90 -1.30 17.74 -1.14
CA LYS A 90 -1.18 18.29 -2.49
C LYS A 90 -1.46 17.26 -3.59
N MET A 91 -1.63 16.00 -3.22
CA MET A 91 -1.85 14.88 -4.13
C MET A 91 -3.33 14.51 -4.16
N THR A 92 -3.79 14.06 -5.32
CA THR A 92 -5.04 13.31 -5.47
C THR A 92 -4.90 11.91 -4.86
N GLY A 93 -6.02 11.28 -4.54
CA GLY A 93 -6.00 9.94 -3.97
C GLY A 93 -5.37 8.90 -4.91
N THR A 94 -5.49 9.06 -6.23
CA THR A 94 -4.81 8.21 -7.23
C THR A 94 -3.29 8.39 -7.17
N GLU A 95 -2.81 9.63 -7.03
CA GLU A 95 -1.37 9.91 -6.86
C GLU A 95 -0.86 9.32 -5.55
N VAL A 96 -1.60 9.48 -4.46
CA VAL A 96 -1.27 8.86 -3.15
C VAL A 96 -1.20 7.35 -3.29
N ALA A 97 -2.16 6.70 -3.95
CA ALA A 97 -2.15 5.26 -4.17
C ALA A 97 -0.92 4.81 -4.96
N ARG A 98 -0.56 5.54 -6.03
CA ARG A 98 0.61 5.25 -6.86
C ARG A 98 1.91 5.40 -6.07
N VAL A 99 2.10 6.50 -5.35
CA VAL A 99 3.31 6.70 -4.54
C VAL A 99 3.37 5.69 -3.40
N PHE A 100 2.23 5.33 -2.80
CA PHE A 100 2.16 4.26 -1.80
C PHE A 100 2.59 2.91 -2.39
N ALA A 101 2.14 2.56 -3.59
CA ALA A 101 2.57 1.34 -4.26
C ALA A 101 4.08 1.31 -4.50
N ILE A 102 4.66 2.42 -4.99
CA ILE A 102 6.11 2.54 -5.24
C ILE A 102 6.90 2.35 -3.94
N ARG A 103 6.59 3.15 -2.91
CA ARG A 103 7.32 3.10 -1.63
C ARG A 103 7.10 1.78 -0.88
N LEU A 104 5.93 1.16 -1.02
CA LEU A 104 5.66 -0.17 -0.46
C LEU A 104 6.52 -1.24 -1.15
N LYS A 105 6.67 -1.18 -2.47
CA LYS A 105 7.55 -2.09 -3.23
C LYS A 105 8.99 -1.97 -2.74
N GLU A 106 9.51 -0.74 -2.64
CA GLU A 106 10.85 -0.48 -2.11
C GLU A 106 11.01 -1.04 -0.69
N ARG A 107 10.02 -0.82 0.18
CA ARG A 107 10.05 -1.32 1.56
C ARG A 107 10.08 -2.84 1.64
N LEU A 108 9.42 -3.53 0.70
CA LEU A 108 9.37 -4.99 0.62
C LEU A 108 10.64 -5.60 -0.01
N ALA A 109 11.49 -4.81 -0.66
CA ALA A 109 12.81 -5.29 -1.05
C ALA A 109 13.68 -5.60 0.19
N ASP A 110 13.48 -4.83 1.27
CA ASP A 110 14.13 -5.05 2.56
C ASP A 110 13.40 -6.12 3.38
N ARG A 111 13.91 -7.36 3.31
CA ARG A 111 13.36 -8.48 4.07
C ARG A 111 13.26 -8.16 5.57
N PRO A 112 12.07 -8.26 6.20
CA PRO A 112 11.91 -8.08 7.63
C PRO A 112 12.77 -9.08 8.43
N ALA A 113 13.45 -8.58 9.46
CA ALA A 113 14.35 -9.39 10.30
C ALA A 113 13.63 -10.52 11.07
N ARG A 114 12.31 -10.40 11.28
CA ARG A 114 11.51 -11.40 12.01
C ARG A 114 10.39 -11.87 11.09
N LEU A 115 10.47 -13.10 10.62
CA LEU A 115 9.44 -13.77 9.83
C LEU A 115 9.19 -15.19 10.38
N PRO A 116 7.98 -15.76 10.20
CA PRO A 116 7.75 -17.16 10.52
C PRO A 116 8.69 -18.07 9.73
N LYS A 117 9.19 -19.15 10.36
CA LYS A 117 10.16 -20.07 9.73
C LYS A 117 9.64 -20.72 8.44
N ALA A 118 8.34 -21.01 8.39
CA ALA A 118 7.69 -21.62 7.24
C ALA A 118 7.29 -20.61 6.14
N PHE A 119 7.52 -19.31 6.35
CA PHE A 119 7.06 -18.29 5.41
C PHE A 119 8.03 -18.11 4.25
N ASP A 120 7.53 -18.38 3.04
CA ASP A 120 8.23 -18.20 1.77
C ASP A 120 8.19 -16.71 1.36
N TYR A 121 9.06 -15.94 2.00
CA TYR A 121 9.20 -14.50 1.70
C TYR A 121 9.62 -14.22 0.25
N PRO A 122 10.56 -14.95 -0.37
CA PRO A 122 10.92 -14.72 -1.76
C PRO A 122 9.73 -14.82 -2.72
N ARG A 123 8.90 -15.86 -2.58
CA ARG A 123 7.70 -16.03 -3.41
C ARG A 123 6.65 -14.95 -3.12
N PHE A 124 6.41 -14.67 -1.83
CA PHE A 124 5.51 -13.58 -1.43
C PHE A 124 5.94 -12.23 -2.01
N HIS A 125 7.22 -11.89 -1.88
CA HIS A 125 7.76 -10.64 -2.39
C HIS A 125 7.63 -10.56 -3.91
N ALA A 126 7.90 -11.65 -4.65
CA ALA A 126 7.75 -11.69 -6.09
C ALA A 126 6.30 -11.43 -6.54
N ASP A 127 5.34 -12.17 -5.95
CA ASP A 127 3.93 -12.05 -6.31
C ASP A 127 3.37 -10.64 -6.00
N ILE A 128 3.67 -10.10 -4.81
CA ILE A 128 3.24 -8.75 -4.43
C ILE A 128 3.93 -7.68 -5.28
N SER A 129 5.24 -7.82 -5.57
CA SER A 129 5.96 -6.85 -6.40
C SER A 129 5.41 -6.80 -7.82
N GLN A 130 5.05 -7.95 -8.39
CA GLN A 130 4.45 -8.02 -9.72
C GLN A 130 3.10 -7.30 -9.77
N ALA A 131 2.27 -7.44 -8.73
CA ALA A 131 0.99 -6.75 -8.65
C ALA A 131 1.16 -5.24 -8.44
N LEU A 132 2.12 -4.83 -7.60
CA LEU A 132 2.49 -3.42 -7.44
C LEU A 132 2.97 -2.83 -8.77
N ASP A 133 3.78 -3.54 -9.55
CA ASP A 133 4.23 -3.09 -10.87
C ASP A 133 3.09 -2.94 -11.87
N ALA A 134 2.15 -3.89 -11.90
CA ALA A 134 0.96 -3.81 -12.74
C ALA A 134 0.11 -2.58 -12.37
N PHE A 135 -0.09 -2.32 -11.07
CA PHE A 135 -0.82 -1.15 -10.59
C PHE A 135 -0.10 0.16 -10.94
N ILE A 136 1.22 0.24 -10.75
CA ILE A 136 2.01 1.44 -11.06
C ILE A 136 1.97 1.74 -12.56
N ALA A 137 2.02 0.71 -13.41
CA ALA A 137 1.90 0.84 -14.85
C ALA A 137 0.49 1.29 -15.29
N SER A 138 -0.57 0.75 -14.69
CA SER A 138 -1.95 1.15 -15.01
C SER A 138 -2.29 2.55 -14.50
N ALA A 139 -1.82 2.92 -13.30
CA ALA A 139 -2.03 4.24 -12.73
C ALA A 139 -1.26 5.34 -13.49
N GLY A 140 -0.20 4.98 -14.22
CA GLY A 140 0.51 5.87 -15.15
C GLY A 140 -0.16 6.03 -16.52
N ALA A 141 -1.11 5.15 -16.88
CA ALA A 141 -1.76 5.13 -18.19
C ALA A 141 -3.04 5.98 -18.27
N CYS A 142 -3.48 6.59 -17.17
CA CYS A 142 -4.51 7.64 -17.20
C CYS A 142 -3.92 8.89 -17.87
N GLY A 143 -4.15 9.02 -19.18
CA GLY A 143 -3.61 10.09 -20.03
C GLY A 143 -2.91 9.60 -21.30
N ASP A 144 -2.65 8.30 -21.42
CA ASP A 144 -2.08 7.70 -22.64
C ASP A 144 -3.20 7.27 -23.60
N PRO A 145 -3.19 7.66 -24.89
CA PRO A 145 -4.23 7.36 -25.87
C PRO A 145 -4.33 5.88 -26.29
N GLY A 146 -3.90 4.94 -25.44
CA GLY A 146 -3.93 3.50 -25.68
C GLY A 146 -4.23 2.64 -24.44
N SER A 147 -4.61 3.22 -23.31
CA SER A 147 -4.91 2.43 -22.10
C SER A 147 -6.22 1.64 -22.23
N PRO A 148 -6.25 0.33 -21.93
CA PRO A 148 -7.48 -0.48 -21.94
C PRO A 148 -8.38 -0.25 -20.71
N PHE A 149 -7.92 0.52 -19.73
CA PHE A 149 -8.67 0.84 -18.52
C PHE A 149 -9.28 2.24 -18.64
N PRO A 150 -10.62 2.39 -18.59
CA PRO A 150 -11.22 3.71 -18.61
C PRO A 150 -10.83 4.46 -17.34
N CYS A 151 -10.39 5.71 -17.50
CA CYS A 151 -10.24 6.63 -16.38
C CYS A 151 -11.56 6.65 -15.57
N PRO A 152 -11.51 6.73 -14.23
CA PRO A 152 -12.70 7.07 -13.47
C PRO A 152 -13.22 8.38 -14.03
N ARG A 153 -14.48 8.41 -14.47
CA ARG A 153 -15.11 9.63 -14.95
C ARG A 153 -15.11 10.62 -13.80
N ASP A 154 -14.38 11.71 -13.93
CA ASP A 154 -14.66 12.90 -13.16
C ASP A 154 -16.10 13.31 -13.49
N ASP A 155 -17.00 13.24 -12.52
CA ASP A 155 -18.38 13.74 -12.59
C ASP A 155 -18.44 15.28 -12.70
N ASN A 156 -17.33 15.91 -13.06
CA ASN A 156 -17.23 17.33 -13.39
C ASN A 156 -16.90 17.46 -14.87
N GLY A 157 -17.93 17.35 -15.71
CA GLY A 157 -17.84 17.40 -17.17
C GLY A 157 -17.21 18.69 -17.71
N ILE A 158 -15.88 18.73 -17.76
CA ILE A 158 -15.11 19.69 -18.54
C ILE A 158 -14.17 18.90 -19.45
N THR A 159 -14.60 18.71 -20.68
CA THR A 159 -13.71 18.30 -21.78
C THR A 159 -12.78 19.47 -22.11
N ALA A 160 -11.49 19.32 -21.84
CA ALA A 160 -10.48 20.18 -22.46
C ALA A 160 -10.16 19.60 -23.85
N GLY A 161 -10.44 20.38 -24.88
CA GLY A 161 -10.04 20.12 -26.27
C GLY A 161 -8.61 20.54 -26.56
#